data_AF-A0A117PPV4-F1
#
_entry.id   AF-A0A117PPV4-F1
#
_cell.length_a   1.000
_cell.length_b   1.000
_cell.length_c   1.000
_cell.angle_alpha   90.00
_cell.angle_beta   90.00
_cell.angle_gamma   90.00
#
_symmetry.space_group_name_H-M   'P 1'
#
loop_
_entity.id
_entity.type
_entity.pdbx_description
1 polymer ?
#
loop_
_entity_poly.entity_id
_entity_poly.type
_entity_poly.pdbx_seq_one_letter_code
_entity_poly.pdbx_strand_id
1 'polypeptide(L)' 'MSAPSVDTSALSAECAVAQQAGYKDLHGECRQTQDVPLPHGGGLLLARRCGCTCHRGRPEA' A
#
# COMPACT_ATOMS: atom_id res chain seq x y z
N MET A 1 -5.79 9.74 -25.15
CA MET A 1 -5.98 8.46 -24.44
C MET A 1 -5.40 8.63 -23.06
N SER A 2 -6.23 8.74 -22.02
CA SER A 2 -5.74 8.86 -20.64
C SER A 2 -5.40 7.47 -20.12
N ALA A 3 -4.12 7.24 -19.82
CA ALA A 3 -3.70 6.04 -19.11
C ALA A 3 -4.32 6.06 -17.69
N PRO A 4 -4.75 4.91 -17.14
CA PRO A 4 -5.16 4.86 -15.75
C PRO A 4 -3.94 5.20 -14.90
N SER A 5 -3.98 6.37 -14.26
CA SER A 5 -3.05 6.74 -13.21
C SER A 5 -3.30 5.79 -12.04
N VAL A 6 -2.58 4.67 -11.99
CA VAL A 6 -2.49 3.86 -10.78
C VAL A 6 -1.88 4.80 -9.76
N ASP A 7 -2.66 5.22 -8.76
CA ASP A 7 -2.17 6.07 -7.68
C ASP A 7 -1.15 5.25 -6.88
N THR A 8 0.10 5.29 -7.33
CA THR A 8 1.25 4.61 -6.70
C THR A 8 1.58 5.20 -5.33
N SER A 9 0.99 6.36 -5.02
CA SER A 9 1.23 7.20 -3.84
C SER A 9 0.91 6.51 -2.50
N ALA A 10 0.11 5.44 -2.52
CA ALA A 10 -0.26 4.70 -1.31
C ALA A 10 0.27 3.26 -1.28
N LEU A 11 1.24 2.87 -2.11
CA LEU A 11 1.82 1.53 -2.00
C LEU A 11 2.82 1.46 -0.85
N SER A 12 2.85 0.31 -0.16
CA SER A 12 3.96 -0.01 0.74
C SER A 12 5.27 -0.12 -0.04
N ALA A 13 6.40 -0.03 0.66
CA ALA A 13 7.71 -0.17 0.05
C ALA A 13 7.84 -1.53 -0.68
N GLU A 14 7.34 -2.59 -0.07
CA GLU A 14 7.32 -3.95 -0.60
C GLU A 14 6.52 -4.02 -1.91
N CYS A 15 5.31 -3.43 -1.92
CA CYS A 15 4.48 -3.41 -3.11
C CYS A 15 5.01 -2.48 -4.20
N ALA A 16 5.64 -1.37 -3.83
CA ALA A 16 6.28 -0.45 -4.77
C ALA A 16 7.43 -1.14 -5.52
N VAL A 17 8.30 -1.85 -4.78
CA VAL A 17 9.42 -2.60 -5.37
C VAL A 17 8.92 -3.79 -6.18
N ALA A 18 7.85 -4.47 -5.74
CA ALA A 18 7.30 -5.61 -6.46
C ALA A 18 6.72 -5.29 -7.85
N GLN A 19 6.46 -4.02 -8.16
CA GLN A 19 6.10 -3.61 -9.52
C GLN A 19 7.28 -3.71 -10.49
N GLN A 20 8.51 -3.73 -9.98
CA GLN A 20 9.70 -3.86 -10.79
C GLN A 20 9.93 -5.32 -11.20
N ALA A 21 10.34 -5.53 -12.45
CA ALA A 21 10.63 -6.86 -12.96
C ALA A 21 11.73 -7.53 -12.11
N GLY A 22 11.46 -8.76 -11.67
CA GLY A 22 12.39 -9.55 -10.84
C GLY A 22 12.14 -9.48 -9.33
N TYR A 23 11.21 -8.65 -8.85
CA TYR A 23 10.94 -8.47 -7.41
C TYR A 23 9.49 -8.81 -7.01
N LYS A 24 8.77 -9.56 -7.86
CA LYS A 24 7.33 -9.84 -7.68
C LYS A 24 7.02 -10.62 -6.41
N ASP A 25 7.99 -11.39 -5.91
CA ASP A 25 7.95 -12.16 -4.68
C ASP A 25 7.81 -11.29 -3.42
N LEU A 26 8.43 -10.10 -3.42
CA LEU A 26 8.31 -9.14 -2.30
C LEU A 26 6.87 -8.69 -2.06
N HIS A 27 5.99 -8.85 -3.04
CA HIS A 27 4.56 -8.56 -2.85
C HIS A 27 3.94 -9.42 -1.74
N GLY A 28 4.33 -10.70 -1.63
CA GLY A 28 3.81 -11.61 -0.62
C GLY A 28 4.27 -11.28 0.81
N GLU A 29 5.30 -10.45 0.94
CA GLU A 29 5.83 -10.02 2.23
C GLU A 29 5.17 -8.75 2.77
N CYS A 30 4.32 -8.09 1.98
CA CYS A 30 3.69 -6.86 2.41
C CYS A 30 2.72 -7.10 3.58
N ARG A 31 3.06 -6.48 4.71
CA ARG A 31 2.26 -6.53 5.96
C ARG A 31 1.59 -5.21 6.31
N GLN A 32 1.83 -4.14 5.54
CA GLN A 32 1.20 -2.83 5.70
C GLN A 32 -0.27 -2.87 5.25
N THR A 33 -1.11 -3.55 6.03
CA THR A 33 -2.56 -3.70 5.77
C THR A 33 -3.40 -2.66 6.53
N GLN A 34 -2.81 -2.01 7.52
CA GLN A 34 -3.48 -1.08 8.41
C GLN A 34 -2.69 0.23 8.52
N ASP A 35 -3.40 1.31 8.78
CA ASP A 35 -2.78 2.60 9.04
C ASP A 35 -2.12 2.60 10.42
N VAL A 36 -0.88 3.07 10.49
CA VAL A 36 -0.15 3.24 11.74
C VAL A 36 -0.25 4.70 12.15
N PRO A 37 -0.97 5.03 13.24
CA PRO A 37 -1.06 6.40 13.71
C PRO A 37 0.27 6.88 14.27
N LEU A 38 0.58 8.17 14.08
CA LEU A 38 1.72 8.81 14.73
C LEU A 38 1.32 9.18 16.17
N PRO A 39 1.97 8.63 17.21
CA PRO A 39 1.68 9.00 18.59
C PRO A 39 1.84 10.50 18.80
N HIS A 40 0.88 11.13 19.48
CA HIS A 40 0.82 12.58 19.71
C HIS A 40 0.74 13.45 18.44
N GLY A 41 0.56 12.86 17.26
CA GLY A 41 0.52 13.56 15.98
C GLY A 41 -0.82 14.20 15.63
N GLY A 42 -1.79 14.27 16.56
CA GLY A 42 -3.07 14.93 16.32
C GLY A 42 -3.91 14.34 15.18
N GLY A 43 -3.79 13.03 14.92
CA GLY A 43 -4.49 12.36 13.81
C GLY A 43 -3.65 12.15 12.55
N LEU A 44 -2.36 12.53 12.57
CA LEU A 44 -1.42 12.15 11.52
C LEU A 44 -1.09 10.65 11.56
N LEU A 45 -0.79 10.09 10.38
CA LEU A 45 -0.35 8.71 10.21
C LEU A 45 1.17 8.67 10.05
N LEU A 46 1.83 7.82 10.83
CA LEU A 46 3.25 7.50 10.69
C LEU A 46 3.48 6.66 9.43
N ALA A 47 2.58 5.72 9.15
CA ALA A 47 2.56 4.94 7.92
C ALA A 47 1.12 4.70 7.49
N ARG A 48 0.85 4.85 6.19
CA ARG A 48 -0.47 4.51 5.63
C ARG A 48 -0.52 3.03 5.28
N ARG A 49 -1.70 2.44 5.31
CA ARG A 49 -1.94 1.11 4.74
C ARG A 49 -1.60 1.10 3.25
N CYS A 50 -1.11 -0.04 2.77
CA CYS A 50 -0.89 -0.29 1.37
C CYS A 50 -2.21 -0.21 0.60
N GLY A 51 -2.25 0.61 -0.44
CA GLY A 51 -3.39 0.82 -1.34
C GLY A 51 -3.51 -0.23 -2.45
N CYS A 52 -2.65 -1.25 -2.47
CA CYS A 52 -2.76 -2.31 -3.46
C CYS A 52 -4.07 -3.11 -3.28
N THR A 53 -4.63 -3.58 -4.38
CA THR A 53 -5.88 -4.36 -4.36
C THR A 53 -5.72 -5.73 -3.69
N CYS A 54 -4.51 -6.27 -3.61
CA CYS A 54 -4.22 -7.57 -3.00
C CYS A 54 -4.40 -7.58 -1.48
N HIS A 55 -4.25 -6.42 -0.82
CA HIS A 55 -4.41 -6.26 0.63
C HIS A 55 -5.65 -5.46 1.02
N ARG A 56 -6.38 -4.94 0.04
CA ARG A 56 -7.68 -4.34 0.24
C ARG A 56 -8.63 -5.48 0.60
N GLY A 57 -8.70 -5.79 1.90
CA GLY A 57 -9.68 -6.73 2.44
C GLY A 57 -11.02 -6.48 1.78
N ARG A 58 -11.65 -7.55 1.29
CA ARG A 58 -12.94 -7.51 0.58
C ARG A 58 -13.82 -6.45 1.24
N PRO A 59 -14.30 -5.42 0.51
CA PRO A 59 -15.18 -4.43 1.11
C PRO A 59 -16.33 -5.20 1.73
N GLU A 60 -16.53 -5.01 3.04
CA GLU A 60 -17.69 -5.53 3.75
C GLU A 60 -18.95 -5.10 2.98
N ALA A 61 -19.73 -6.10 2.57
CA ALA A 61 -20.99 -5.95 1.85
C ALA A 61 -22.14 -5.72 2.82
#